data_AF-L7U0B6-F1
#
_entry.id   AF-L7U0B6-F1
#
_cell.length_a   1.000
_cell.length_b   1.000
_cell.length_c   1.000
_cell.angle_alpha   90.00
_cell.angle_beta   90.00
_cell.angle_gamma   90.00
#
_symmetry.space_group_name_H-M   'P 1'
#
loop_
_entity.id
_entity.type
_entity.pdbx_description
1 polymer ?
#
loop_
_entity_poly.entity_id
_entity_poly.type
_entity_poly.pdbx_seq_one_letter_code
_entity_poly.pdbx_strand_id
1 'polypeptide(L)'
;MKTFNAWLCALCSLVLVSGSVGCSVEFPNDAPYTCDLDGDCGGDGYVCTSLPNNGPKYCCLPEPVEKCNNVDDDCDGLIDEMEGTCFTGPAEARGKGVCRDGQPVCRQGGEACINEVTPSTETCNRLDDDCDGQVDEDFNLMTDRLNCGTCGTRCNTQQDCVEGVCQRRPESNCADGLDDDGDFLVDCEDRIDCPDTTACTRRVGGNRVPGTCQAGVCS
;
A
#
# COMPACT_ATOMS: atom_id res chain seq x y z
N MET A 1 34.46 -15.71 29.82
CA MET A 1 35.36 -16.54 30.66
C MET A 1 34.79 -17.95 30.75
N LYS A 2 35.15 -18.84 29.81
CA LYS A 2 34.91 -20.29 29.89
C LYS A 2 36.14 -20.97 29.30
N THR A 3 36.82 -21.79 30.09
CA THR A 3 38.04 -22.50 29.71
C THR A 3 37.68 -23.92 29.25
N PHE A 4 38.07 -24.30 28.04
CA PHE A 4 37.92 -25.67 27.52
C PHE A 4 39.28 -26.37 27.45
N ASN A 5 39.32 -27.61 27.96
CA ASN A 5 40.43 -28.55 27.90
C ASN A 5 40.13 -29.62 26.86
N ALA A 6 41.02 -29.86 25.89
CA ALA A 6 40.94 -31.00 24.98
C ALA A 6 42.21 -31.87 25.11
N TRP A 7 42.00 -33.19 25.08
CA TRP A 7 42.96 -34.25 25.37
C TRP A 7 43.21 -35.11 24.11
N LEU A 8 44.41 -35.72 24.04
CA LEU A 8 44.98 -36.64 23.03
C LEU A 8 45.67 -36.03 21.79
N CYS A 9 46.77 -36.59 21.25
CA CYS A 9 47.94 -37.36 21.72
C CYS A 9 48.72 -37.74 20.45
N ALA A 10 50.00 -37.38 20.29
CA ALA A 10 51.04 -38.22 19.64
C ALA A 10 52.42 -37.51 19.53
N LEU A 11 53.27 -37.80 20.52
CA LEU A 11 54.70 -38.14 20.41
C LEU A 11 55.70 -37.10 19.86
N CYS A 12 56.20 -36.26 20.78
CA CYS A 12 57.64 -36.00 20.90
C CYS A 12 58.02 -35.85 22.39
N SER A 13 59.14 -36.44 22.78
CA SER A 13 59.45 -36.89 24.15
C SER A 13 59.97 -35.83 25.13
N LEU A 14 59.49 -35.94 26.38
CA LEU A 14 60.08 -35.55 27.69
C LEU A 14 60.28 -34.05 28.03
N VAL A 15 59.35 -33.48 28.80
CA VAL A 15 59.42 -33.25 30.27
C VAL A 15 58.05 -32.72 30.74
N LEU A 16 57.47 -33.33 31.77
CA LEU A 16 56.19 -32.95 32.36
C LEU A 16 56.32 -31.69 33.21
N VAL A 17 55.79 -30.57 32.72
CA VAL A 17 54.97 -29.65 33.52
C VAL A 17 53.69 -29.45 32.74
N SER A 18 52.60 -29.96 33.29
CA SER A 18 51.24 -29.85 32.74
C SER A 18 50.81 -28.38 32.72
N GLY A 19 50.90 -27.80 31.54
CA GLY A 19 50.30 -26.53 31.19
C GLY A 19 50.25 -26.50 29.67
N SER A 20 49.11 -26.86 29.10
CA SER A 20 48.81 -26.61 27.70
C SER A 20 48.92 -25.11 27.48
N VAL A 21 50.08 -24.67 27.00
CA VAL A 21 50.18 -23.46 26.17
C VAL A 21 49.45 -23.78 24.87
N GLY A 22 48.13 -23.82 24.94
CA GLY A 22 47.34 -23.36 23.82
C GLY A 22 47.83 -21.96 23.52
N CYS A 23 48.05 -21.65 22.25
CA CYS A 23 48.23 -20.28 21.83
C CYS A 23 46.91 -19.55 22.11
N SER A 24 46.72 -19.11 23.35
CA SER A 24 45.73 -18.10 23.68
C SER A 24 46.33 -16.79 23.23
N VAL A 25 46.06 -16.44 21.99
CA VAL A 25 46.19 -15.07 21.53
C VAL A 25 44.97 -14.32 22.08
N GLU A 26 45.21 -13.50 23.10
CA GLU A 26 44.25 -12.47 23.50
C GLU A 26 44.30 -11.38 22.44
N PHE A 27 43.30 -11.34 21.56
CA PHE A 27 43.20 -10.30 20.55
C PHE A 27 42.48 -9.07 21.12
N PRO A 28 43.10 -7.88 21.02
CA PRO A 28 42.46 -6.65 21.40
C PRO A 28 41.49 -6.20 20.29
N ASN A 29 40.23 -5.96 20.68
CA ASN A 29 39.22 -5.14 20.01
C ASN A 29 39.01 -5.40 18.49
N ASP A 30 38.03 -6.25 18.16
CA ASP A 30 37.24 -6.22 16.91
C ASP A 30 37.99 -6.25 15.57
N ALA A 31 39.20 -6.84 15.50
CA ALA A 31 39.85 -7.11 14.22
C ALA A 31 39.37 -8.47 13.66
N PRO A 32 38.78 -8.54 12.46
CA PRO A 32 38.32 -9.79 11.87
C PRO A 32 39.51 -10.73 11.62
N TYR A 33 39.43 -11.94 12.16
CA TYR A 33 40.43 -13.00 11.98
C TYR A 33 40.51 -13.37 10.50
N THR A 34 41.62 -13.07 9.82
CA THR A 34 41.81 -13.59 8.45
C THR A 34 41.99 -15.11 8.50
N CYS A 35 41.16 -15.84 7.76
CA CYS A 35 41.20 -17.30 7.66
C CYS A 35 41.50 -17.73 6.22
N ASP A 36 41.97 -18.96 6.01
CA ASP A 36 42.08 -19.56 4.67
C ASP A 36 41.03 -20.66 4.47
N LEU A 37 40.72 -21.39 5.54
CA LEU A 37 39.82 -22.54 5.62
C LEU A 37 38.91 -22.41 6.86
N ASP A 38 37.75 -23.09 6.88
CA ASP A 38 36.87 -23.12 8.07
C ASP A 38 37.58 -23.65 9.33
N GLY A 39 38.55 -24.55 9.16
CA GLY A 39 39.33 -25.11 10.27
C GLY A 39 40.19 -24.08 11.02
N ASP A 40 40.45 -22.91 10.42
CA ASP A 40 41.21 -21.82 11.04
C ASP A 40 40.34 -21.04 12.05
N CYS A 41 39.01 -21.19 11.98
CA CYS A 41 38.03 -20.45 12.78
C CYS A 41 37.69 -21.11 14.12
N GLY A 42 38.52 -22.04 14.59
CA GLY A 42 38.43 -22.58 15.95
C GLY A 42 37.32 -23.62 16.21
N GLY A 43 36.45 -23.90 15.24
CA GLY A 43 35.38 -24.90 15.34
C GLY A 43 34.01 -24.31 15.73
N ASP A 44 33.13 -25.11 16.33
CA ASP A 44 31.82 -24.68 16.85
C ASP A 44 30.84 -24.02 15.86
N GLY A 45 30.98 -24.37 14.56
CA GLY A 45 30.08 -23.89 13.50
C GLY A 45 30.52 -22.59 12.84
N TYR A 46 31.66 -22.01 13.25
CA TYR A 46 32.25 -20.90 12.51
C TYR A 46 32.72 -21.34 11.13
N VAL A 47 32.51 -20.50 10.14
CA VAL A 47 32.91 -20.69 8.74
C VAL A 47 33.86 -19.58 8.31
N CYS A 48 34.72 -19.89 7.34
CA CYS A 48 35.60 -18.93 6.71
C CYS A 48 34.94 -18.37 5.44
N THR A 49 34.40 -17.16 5.53
CA THR A 49 33.77 -16.46 4.40
C THR A 49 34.63 -15.30 3.93
N SER A 50 34.27 -14.64 2.83
CA SER A 50 35.02 -13.54 2.24
C SER A 50 34.13 -12.38 1.89
N LEU A 51 34.61 -11.15 2.17
CA LEU A 51 33.94 -9.95 1.69
C LEU A 51 33.84 -9.92 0.15
N PRO A 52 32.90 -9.13 -0.42
CA PRO A 52 32.63 -9.15 -1.84
C PRO A 52 33.85 -8.71 -2.64
N ASN A 53 33.90 -9.10 -3.92
CA ASN A 53 35.02 -8.82 -4.82
C ASN A 53 36.35 -9.44 -4.36
N ASN A 54 36.28 -10.65 -3.77
CA ASN A 54 37.46 -11.38 -3.29
C ASN A 54 38.25 -10.57 -2.24
N GLY A 55 37.51 -9.94 -1.33
CA GLY A 55 38.04 -9.18 -0.22
C GLY A 55 38.70 -10.07 0.85
N PRO A 56 39.13 -9.47 1.98
CA PRO A 56 39.72 -10.25 3.06
C PRO A 56 38.72 -11.28 3.56
N LYS A 57 39.24 -12.47 3.85
CA LYS A 57 38.48 -13.55 4.50
C LYS A 57 38.33 -13.28 5.99
N TYR A 58 37.25 -13.75 6.57
CA TYR A 58 37.00 -13.67 8.01
C TYR A 58 36.22 -14.87 8.54
N CYS A 59 36.41 -15.12 9.83
CA CYS A 59 35.61 -16.10 10.55
C CYS A 59 34.26 -15.51 10.96
N CYS A 60 33.19 -16.23 10.64
CA CYS A 60 31.82 -15.82 10.87
C CYS A 60 31.01 -16.99 11.44
N LEU A 61 30.03 -16.71 12.31
CA LEU A 61 29.12 -17.73 12.86
C LEU A 61 27.72 -17.48 12.28
N PRO A 62 27.23 -18.33 11.37
CA PRO A 62 26.01 -18.03 10.62
C PRO A 62 24.77 -18.08 11.51
N GLU A 63 24.05 -16.98 11.54
CA GLU A 63 22.70 -16.80 12.07
C GLU A 63 21.66 -16.85 10.94
N PRO A 64 20.39 -17.17 11.23
CA PRO A 64 19.38 -17.36 10.19
C PRO A 64 18.81 -16.06 9.59
N VAL A 65 19.14 -14.89 10.15
CA VAL A 65 18.56 -13.59 9.76
C VAL A 65 19.61 -12.51 9.88
N GLU A 66 19.79 -11.75 8.80
CA GLU A 66 20.64 -10.56 8.74
C GLU A 66 20.06 -9.42 9.60
N LYS A 67 20.91 -8.75 10.39
CA LYS A 67 20.51 -7.57 11.17
C LYS A 67 21.35 -6.37 10.75
N CYS A 68 20.75 -5.19 10.77
CA CYS A 68 21.48 -3.93 10.55
C CYS A 68 22.43 -3.59 11.73
N ASN A 69 23.55 -4.29 11.83
CA ASN A 69 24.51 -4.17 12.93
C ASN A 69 25.97 -3.96 12.42
N ASN A 70 26.19 -3.87 11.10
CA ASN A 70 27.49 -3.82 10.42
C ASN A 70 28.33 -5.10 10.56
N VAL A 71 27.67 -6.24 10.78
CA VAL A 71 28.25 -7.57 10.81
C VAL A 71 27.47 -8.40 9.80
N ASP A 72 28.19 -9.17 8.99
CA ASP A 72 27.61 -10.25 8.20
C ASP A 72 27.10 -11.33 9.17
N ASP A 73 25.80 -11.31 9.50
CA ASP A 73 25.23 -12.23 10.48
C ASP A 73 24.96 -13.60 9.86
N ASP A 74 24.70 -13.68 8.54
CA ASP A 74 24.37 -14.94 7.86
C ASP A 74 25.57 -15.62 7.13
N CYS A 75 26.71 -14.95 7.15
CA CYS A 75 27.99 -15.35 6.59
C CYS A 75 28.03 -15.49 5.05
N ASP A 76 27.13 -14.85 4.31
CA ASP A 76 27.08 -14.91 2.85
C ASP A 76 28.15 -14.03 2.15
N GLY A 77 28.86 -13.22 2.93
CA GLY A 77 29.94 -12.35 2.49
C GLY A 77 29.49 -10.94 2.13
N LEU A 78 28.21 -10.61 2.21
CA LEU A 78 27.70 -9.25 2.20
C LEU A 78 27.56 -8.77 3.65
N ILE A 79 27.34 -7.47 3.83
CA ILE A 79 27.12 -6.89 5.16
C ILE A 79 25.82 -6.11 5.06
N ASP A 80 24.93 -6.33 6.03
CA ASP A 80 23.66 -5.63 6.18
C ASP A 80 22.75 -5.75 4.93
N GLU A 81 22.80 -6.89 4.22
CA GLU A 81 21.97 -7.26 3.07
C GLU A 81 20.61 -7.82 3.48
N MET A 82 19.63 -6.93 3.59
CA MET A 82 18.30 -7.36 4.00
C MET A 82 17.59 -8.18 2.91
N GLU A 83 17.30 -9.44 3.22
CA GLU A 83 16.50 -10.32 2.36
C GLU A 83 14.98 -10.12 2.54
N GLY A 84 14.22 -10.42 1.49
CA GLY A 84 12.75 -10.44 1.53
C GLY A 84 12.05 -9.12 1.21
N THR A 85 10.89 -8.91 1.82
CA THR A 85 10.02 -7.74 1.59
C THR A 85 9.58 -7.15 2.92
N CYS A 86 9.32 -5.85 2.93
CA CYS A 86 8.86 -5.13 4.12
C CYS A 86 7.57 -4.36 3.82
N PHE A 87 6.78 -4.12 4.87
CA PHE A 87 5.59 -3.30 4.82
C PHE A 87 5.33 -2.72 6.21
N THR A 88 5.31 -1.41 6.34
CA THR A 88 5.20 -0.71 7.63
C THR A 88 3.77 -0.27 7.95
N GLY A 89 2.85 -0.41 6.99
CA GLY A 89 1.42 -0.17 7.20
C GLY A 89 0.70 -1.30 7.94
N PRO A 90 -0.62 -1.15 8.18
CA PRO A 90 -1.46 -2.19 8.78
C PRO A 90 -1.48 -3.48 7.95
N ALA A 91 -1.42 -4.64 8.59
CA ALA A 91 -1.33 -5.93 7.89
C ALA A 91 -2.53 -6.20 6.96
N GLU A 92 -3.71 -5.70 7.34
CA GLU A 92 -4.96 -5.80 6.59
C GLU A 92 -5.01 -4.97 5.30
N ALA A 93 -4.14 -3.95 5.18
CA ALA A 93 -4.00 -3.11 3.99
C ALA A 93 -2.99 -3.67 2.98
N ARG A 94 -2.17 -4.63 3.41
CA ARG A 94 -1.06 -5.16 2.62
C ARG A 94 -1.58 -5.82 1.33
N GLY A 95 -1.13 -5.30 0.19
CA GLY A 95 -1.48 -5.82 -1.14
C GLY A 95 -2.89 -5.51 -1.62
N LYS A 96 -3.59 -4.56 -0.98
CA LYS A 96 -4.87 -4.01 -1.45
C LYS A 96 -4.66 -2.67 -2.16
N GLY A 97 -5.54 -2.36 -3.10
CA GLY A 97 -5.51 -1.09 -3.81
C GLY A 97 -4.15 -0.75 -4.40
N VAL A 98 -3.65 0.44 -4.07
CA VAL A 98 -2.32 0.90 -4.46
C VAL A 98 -1.20 0.41 -3.53
N CYS A 99 -1.55 -0.13 -2.36
CA CYS A 99 -0.60 -0.54 -1.34
C CYS A 99 0.20 -1.75 -1.77
N ARG A 100 1.51 -1.66 -1.51
CA ARG A 100 2.46 -2.71 -1.88
C ARG A 100 3.67 -2.70 -0.96
N ASP A 101 4.29 -3.87 -0.91
CA ASP A 101 5.52 -4.08 -0.17
C ASP A 101 6.68 -3.27 -0.77
N GLY A 102 7.59 -2.88 0.11
CA GLY A 102 8.88 -2.30 -0.22
C GLY A 102 10.02 -3.30 -0.09
N GLN A 103 11.23 -2.77 -0.27
CA GLN A 103 12.48 -3.48 -0.06
C GLN A 103 13.10 -3.02 1.26
N PRO A 104 13.47 -3.96 2.15
CA PRO A 104 14.18 -3.61 3.37
C PRO A 104 15.59 -3.15 3.03
N VAL A 105 16.08 -2.13 3.75
CA VAL A 105 17.45 -1.62 3.64
C VAL A 105 17.95 -1.16 4.99
N CYS A 106 19.25 -1.33 5.24
CA CYS A 106 19.89 -0.75 6.41
C CYS A 106 20.27 0.71 6.15
N ARG A 107 19.87 1.62 7.05
CA ARG A 107 20.24 3.04 7.05
C ARG A 107 20.82 3.46 8.40
N GLN A 108 21.44 4.63 8.47
CA GLN A 108 21.87 5.21 9.75
C GLN A 108 20.65 5.36 10.67
N GLY A 109 20.55 4.49 11.67
CA GLY A 109 19.43 4.44 12.62
C GLY A 109 18.64 3.13 12.64
N GLY A 110 18.94 2.17 11.75
CA GLY A 110 18.34 0.83 11.75
C GLY A 110 17.72 0.44 10.40
N GLU A 111 16.81 -0.53 10.45
CA GLU A 111 16.05 -1.02 9.29
C GLU A 111 15.09 0.05 8.75
N ALA A 112 15.05 0.20 7.44
CA ALA A 112 14.08 1.04 6.74
C ALA A 112 13.43 0.26 5.60
N CYS A 113 12.16 0.54 5.34
CA CYS A 113 11.45 0.00 4.19
C CYS A 113 11.36 1.05 3.10
N ILE A 114 11.96 0.78 1.93
CA ILE A 114 11.96 1.71 0.81
C ILE A 114 11.04 1.23 -0.31
N ASN A 115 10.47 2.17 -1.06
CA ASN A 115 9.57 1.91 -2.19
C ASN A 115 8.24 1.19 -1.84
N GLU A 116 7.95 1.01 -0.56
CA GLU A 116 6.62 0.62 -0.12
C GLU A 116 5.58 1.71 -0.45
N VAL A 117 4.32 1.30 -0.55
CA VAL A 117 3.18 2.22 -0.55
C VAL A 117 2.26 1.78 0.56
N THR A 118 2.17 2.62 1.58
CA THR A 118 1.29 2.44 2.72
C THR A 118 -0.03 3.18 2.51
N PRO A 119 -1.09 2.84 3.26
CA PRO A 119 -2.36 3.56 3.24
C PRO A 119 -2.19 5.08 3.36
N SER A 120 -3.00 5.78 2.59
CA SER A 120 -3.13 7.23 2.64
C SER A 120 -4.60 7.63 2.65
N THR A 121 -4.90 8.92 2.73
CA THR A 121 -6.29 9.36 2.69
C THR A 121 -6.85 9.18 1.28
N GLU A 122 -8.06 8.61 1.20
CA GLU A 122 -8.83 8.49 -0.04
C GLU A 122 -8.88 9.79 -0.82
N THR A 123 -8.54 9.69 -2.11
CA THR A 123 -8.71 10.76 -3.09
C THR A 123 -9.58 10.23 -4.20
N CYS A 124 -10.58 11.02 -4.63
CA CYS A 124 -11.50 10.62 -5.69
C CYS A 124 -10.78 10.48 -7.05
N ASN A 125 -10.11 9.36 -7.26
CA ASN A 125 -9.12 9.12 -8.30
C ASN A 125 -9.28 7.75 -8.97
N ARG A 126 -10.29 6.96 -8.56
CA ARG A 126 -10.57 5.60 -9.07
C ARG A 126 -9.55 4.56 -8.64
N LEU A 127 -8.86 4.82 -7.55
CA LEU A 127 -7.95 3.91 -6.86
C LEU A 127 -8.40 3.77 -5.41
N ASP A 128 -7.89 2.74 -4.77
CA ASP A 128 -8.05 2.44 -3.34
C ASP A 128 -6.75 2.90 -2.68
N ASP A 129 -6.75 4.15 -2.20
CA ASP A 129 -5.60 4.90 -1.66
C ASP A 129 -5.38 4.60 -0.18
N ASP A 130 -6.44 4.28 0.56
CA ASP A 130 -6.40 3.86 1.97
C ASP A 130 -6.24 2.34 2.14
N CYS A 131 -6.37 1.61 1.05
CA CYS A 131 -6.13 0.18 0.95
C CYS A 131 -7.07 -0.63 1.85
N ASP A 132 -8.31 -0.18 2.05
CA ASP A 132 -9.33 -0.93 2.78
C ASP A 132 -9.94 -2.08 1.94
N GLY A 133 -9.81 -2.00 0.61
CA GLY A 133 -10.34 -2.95 -0.38
C GLY A 133 -11.55 -2.44 -1.17
N GLN A 134 -11.96 -1.20 -0.96
CA GLN A 134 -12.98 -0.47 -1.70
C GLN A 134 -12.32 0.69 -2.44
N VAL A 135 -13.01 1.22 -3.45
CA VAL A 135 -12.44 2.28 -4.31
C VAL A 135 -13.31 3.52 -4.14
N ASP A 136 -12.69 4.63 -3.74
CA ASP A 136 -13.30 5.94 -3.55
C ASP A 136 -14.57 5.92 -2.65
N GLU A 137 -14.66 5.04 -1.65
CA GLU A 137 -15.85 4.82 -0.82
C GLU A 137 -16.19 5.97 0.12
N ASP A 138 -15.21 6.84 0.39
CA ASP A 138 -15.38 8.09 1.13
C ASP A 138 -16.05 9.21 0.32
N PHE A 139 -16.33 8.98 -0.97
CA PHE A 139 -16.95 9.97 -1.86
C PHE A 139 -18.42 9.65 -2.16
N ASN A 140 -19.22 10.72 -2.27
CA ASN A 140 -20.64 10.61 -2.60
C ASN A 140 -20.84 10.38 -4.10
N LEU A 141 -20.70 9.14 -4.55
CA LEU A 141 -20.89 8.78 -5.97
C LEU A 141 -22.36 8.69 -6.37
N MET A 142 -23.29 8.71 -5.41
CA MET A 142 -24.71 8.44 -5.67
C MET A 142 -25.53 9.69 -6.02
N THR A 143 -25.08 10.86 -5.55
CA THR A 143 -25.81 12.12 -5.72
C THR A 143 -24.93 13.31 -6.06
N ASP A 144 -23.59 13.17 -6.01
CA ASP A 144 -22.70 14.23 -6.49
C ASP A 144 -22.69 14.30 -8.01
N ARG A 145 -23.13 15.45 -8.55
CA ARG A 145 -23.11 15.72 -10.00
C ARG A 145 -21.72 15.78 -10.58
N LEU A 146 -20.67 15.97 -9.78
CA LEU A 146 -19.29 16.04 -10.27
C LEU A 146 -18.58 14.68 -10.27
N ASN A 147 -19.12 13.69 -9.58
CA ASN A 147 -18.54 12.35 -9.38
C ASN A 147 -19.62 11.24 -9.51
N CYS A 148 -20.56 11.40 -10.44
CA CYS A 148 -21.73 10.55 -10.51
C CYS A 148 -21.41 9.13 -10.97
N GLY A 149 -21.63 8.15 -10.10
CA GLY A 149 -21.32 6.73 -10.29
C GLY A 149 -19.83 6.39 -10.19
N THR A 150 -18.95 7.31 -10.58
CA THR A 150 -17.49 7.19 -10.42
C THR A 150 -16.85 8.57 -10.41
N CYS A 151 -15.69 8.68 -9.76
CA CYS A 151 -14.92 9.91 -9.68
C CYS A 151 -14.70 10.56 -11.05
N GLY A 152 -14.93 11.87 -11.10
CA GLY A 152 -14.79 12.70 -12.30
C GLY A 152 -15.91 12.59 -13.33
N THR A 153 -16.93 11.74 -13.13
CA THR A 153 -18.11 11.72 -13.99
C THR A 153 -19.01 12.90 -13.68
N ARG A 154 -19.03 13.87 -14.59
CA ARG A 154 -19.80 15.10 -14.43
C ARG A 154 -21.11 15.03 -15.19
N CYS A 155 -22.23 15.11 -14.49
CA CYS A 155 -23.53 15.32 -15.11
C CYS A 155 -23.59 16.71 -15.75
N ASN A 156 -24.28 16.82 -16.88
CA ASN A 156 -24.46 18.11 -17.54
C ASN A 156 -25.42 19.01 -16.74
N THR A 157 -25.64 20.26 -17.19
CA THR A 157 -26.49 21.24 -16.49
C THR A 157 -27.96 20.81 -16.37
N GLN A 158 -28.45 19.98 -17.28
CA GLN A 158 -29.83 19.46 -17.37
C GLN A 158 -29.99 18.10 -16.64
N GLN A 159 -28.94 17.58 -16.03
CA GLN A 159 -28.94 16.26 -15.39
C GLN A 159 -28.62 16.36 -13.90
N ASP A 160 -29.27 15.51 -13.10
CA ASP A 160 -28.90 15.24 -11.72
C ASP A 160 -28.29 13.85 -11.59
N CYS A 161 -27.49 13.65 -10.54
CA CYS A 161 -26.99 12.34 -10.19
C CYS A 161 -28.02 11.63 -9.32
N VAL A 162 -28.61 10.56 -9.84
CA VAL A 162 -29.62 9.77 -9.15
C VAL A 162 -29.18 8.32 -9.19
N GLU A 163 -28.91 7.77 -8.01
CA GLU A 163 -28.42 6.40 -7.82
C GLU A 163 -27.15 6.10 -8.63
N GLY A 164 -26.24 7.08 -8.72
CA GLY A 164 -24.97 6.95 -9.44
C GLY A 164 -25.09 7.02 -10.96
N VAL A 165 -26.25 7.43 -11.47
CA VAL A 165 -26.47 7.63 -12.91
C VAL A 165 -26.86 9.09 -13.15
N CYS A 166 -26.26 9.72 -14.16
CA CYS A 166 -26.72 11.02 -14.62
C CYS A 166 -28.06 10.84 -15.34
N GLN A 167 -29.13 11.24 -14.67
CA GLN A 167 -30.50 11.20 -15.19
C GLN A 167 -30.92 12.62 -15.57
N ARG A 168 -31.75 12.76 -16.60
CA ARG A 168 -32.36 14.06 -16.92
C ARG A 168 -33.18 14.53 -15.73
N ARG A 169 -33.12 15.83 -15.46
CA ARG A 169 -34.09 16.47 -14.57
C ARG A 169 -35.46 16.35 -15.24
N PRO A 170 -36.48 15.80 -14.58
CA PRO A 170 -37.82 15.87 -15.12
C PRO A 170 -38.46 17.21 -14.79
N GLU A 171 -39.43 17.63 -15.58
CA GLU A 171 -40.34 18.70 -15.19
C GLU A 171 -41.02 18.35 -13.85
N SER A 172 -40.88 19.26 -12.89
CA SER A 172 -41.43 19.08 -11.55
C SER A 172 -42.92 19.43 -11.51
N ASN A 173 -43.34 20.31 -12.43
CA ASN A 173 -44.68 20.83 -12.50
C ASN A 173 -45.07 21.22 -13.94
N CYS A 174 -45.95 20.43 -14.53
CA CYS A 174 -46.44 20.62 -15.90
C CYS A 174 -47.42 21.80 -16.05
N ALA A 175 -47.28 22.89 -15.27
CA ALA A 175 -48.24 23.99 -15.23
C ALA A 175 -47.75 25.33 -14.62
N ASP A 176 -46.47 25.51 -14.29
CA ASP A 176 -45.96 26.79 -13.77
C ASP A 176 -45.26 27.68 -14.79
N GLY A 177 -45.09 27.19 -16.02
CA GLY A 177 -44.47 27.90 -17.13
C GLY A 177 -42.96 28.03 -16.99
N LEU A 178 -42.33 27.17 -16.18
CA LEU A 178 -40.89 27.09 -16.02
C LEU A 178 -40.34 25.89 -16.79
N ASP A 179 -39.18 26.10 -17.40
CA ASP A 179 -38.34 25.06 -17.99
C ASP A 179 -37.46 24.51 -16.87
N ASP A 180 -38.00 23.54 -16.12
CA ASP A 180 -37.37 22.99 -14.91
C ASP A 180 -36.08 22.20 -15.22
N ASP A 181 -36.02 21.59 -16.40
CA ASP A 181 -34.89 20.75 -16.83
C ASP A 181 -33.89 21.45 -17.76
N GLY A 182 -34.27 22.61 -18.30
CA GLY A 182 -33.45 23.49 -19.12
C GLY A 182 -33.38 23.09 -20.58
N ASP A 183 -34.33 22.32 -21.11
CA ASP A 183 -34.35 21.83 -22.49
C ASP A 183 -35.08 22.73 -23.51
N PHE A 184 -35.57 23.88 -23.03
CA PHE A 184 -36.33 24.92 -23.74
C PHE A 184 -37.79 24.60 -24.02
N LEU A 185 -38.31 23.47 -23.54
CA LEU A 185 -39.73 23.19 -23.47
C LEU A 185 -40.27 23.54 -22.08
N VAL A 186 -41.56 23.79 -21.97
CA VAL A 186 -42.21 24.18 -20.71
C VAL A 186 -43.56 23.49 -20.56
N ASP A 187 -43.87 23.05 -19.35
CA ASP A 187 -45.13 22.43 -18.99
C ASP A 187 -45.53 21.30 -19.97
N CYS A 188 -46.79 21.28 -20.41
CA CYS A 188 -47.31 20.31 -21.36
C CYS A 188 -46.68 20.39 -22.77
N GLU A 189 -45.91 21.43 -23.11
CA GLU A 189 -45.16 21.48 -24.38
C GLU A 189 -44.03 20.45 -24.38
N ASP A 190 -43.46 20.16 -23.20
CA ASP A 190 -42.53 19.06 -23.02
C ASP A 190 -43.27 17.72 -22.88
N ARG A 191 -43.49 17.05 -24.00
CA ARG A 191 -44.17 15.75 -24.02
C ARG A 191 -43.30 14.59 -23.52
N ILE A 192 -42.00 14.81 -23.31
CA ILE A 192 -41.09 13.80 -22.76
C ILE A 192 -41.24 13.77 -21.24
N ASP A 193 -41.22 14.93 -20.61
CA ASP A 193 -41.27 15.06 -19.15
C ASP A 193 -42.70 15.23 -18.60
N CYS A 194 -43.60 15.80 -19.40
CA CYS A 194 -45.04 15.92 -19.14
C CYS A 194 -45.87 15.18 -20.20
N PRO A 195 -45.86 13.83 -20.19
CA PRO A 195 -46.59 13.03 -21.16
C PRO A 195 -48.10 13.32 -21.12
N ASP A 196 -48.79 13.04 -22.23
CA ASP A 196 -50.25 13.18 -22.29
C ASP A 196 -50.88 12.42 -21.11
N THR A 197 -51.93 13.00 -20.50
CA THR A 197 -52.58 12.58 -19.23
C THR A 197 -51.94 13.06 -17.91
N THR A 198 -50.77 13.71 -17.95
CA THR A 198 -50.17 14.31 -16.75
C THR A 198 -51.03 15.44 -16.22
N ALA A 199 -51.25 15.50 -14.91
CA ALA A 199 -52.09 16.53 -14.28
C ALA A 199 -51.43 17.91 -14.38
N CYS A 200 -52.23 18.92 -14.71
CA CYS A 200 -51.77 20.30 -14.86
C CYS A 200 -52.85 21.26 -14.34
N THR A 201 -52.51 22.55 -14.22
CA THR A 201 -53.48 23.60 -13.90
C THR A 201 -53.36 24.77 -14.86
N ARG A 202 -54.48 25.17 -15.47
CA ARG A 202 -54.54 26.34 -16.37
C ARG A 202 -55.37 27.47 -15.78
N ARG A 203 -55.19 28.68 -16.29
CA ARG A 203 -55.98 29.86 -15.88
C ARG A 203 -57.13 30.12 -16.85
N VAL A 204 -58.37 30.07 -16.37
CA VAL A 204 -59.58 30.43 -17.14
C VAL A 204 -60.32 31.53 -16.40
N GLY A 205 -60.44 32.71 -17.01
CA GLY A 205 -61.11 33.86 -16.38
C GLY A 205 -60.52 34.26 -15.02
N GLY A 206 -59.21 34.08 -14.83
CA GLY A 206 -58.50 34.39 -13.58
C GLY A 206 -58.49 33.27 -12.53
N ASN A 207 -59.30 32.21 -12.70
CA ASN A 207 -59.34 31.06 -11.79
C ASN A 207 -58.41 29.94 -12.25
N ARG A 208 -57.79 29.23 -11.30
CA ARG A 208 -57.04 27.99 -11.56
C ARG A 208 -58.02 26.84 -11.78
N VAL A 209 -57.93 26.20 -12.94
CA VAL A 209 -58.76 25.07 -13.34
C VAL A 209 -57.83 23.86 -13.52
N PRO A 210 -58.06 22.74 -12.82
CA PRO A 210 -57.30 21.51 -13.04
C PRO A 210 -57.64 20.90 -14.40
N GLY A 211 -56.66 20.30 -15.04
CA GLY A 211 -56.78 19.63 -16.33
C GLY A 211 -55.70 18.57 -16.50
N THR A 212 -55.54 18.09 -17.72
CA THR A 212 -54.44 17.18 -18.08
C THR A 212 -53.73 17.67 -19.34
N CYS A 213 -52.43 17.40 -19.43
CA CYS A 213 -51.66 17.63 -20.65
C CYS A 213 -52.25 16.80 -21.79
N GLN A 214 -52.56 17.47 -22.90
CA GLN A 214 -53.06 16.86 -24.12
C GLN A 214 -52.57 17.67 -25.32
N ALA A 215 -51.75 17.04 -26.15
CA ALA A 215 -51.23 17.64 -27.39
C ALA A 215 -50.53 19.00 -27.19
N GLY A 216 -49.63 19.09 -26.20
CA GLY A 216 -48.82 20.30 -25.96
C GLY A 216 -49.42 21.29 -24.96
N VAL A 217 -50.67 21.09 -24.52
CA VAL A 217 -51.38 22.07 -23.70
C VAL A 217 -52.16 21.43 -22.56
N CYS A 218 -52.33 22.18 -21.47
CA CYS A 218 -53.22 21.79 -20.38
C CYS A 218 -54.69 21.99 -20.82
N SER A 219 -55.48 20.90 -20.88
CA SER A 219 -56.88 20.91 -21.34
C SER A 219 -57.87 20.68 -20.21
#